data_AF-A0A7C6GXJ4-F1
#
_entry.id   AF-A0A7C6GXJ4-F1
#
_cell.length_a   1.000
_cell.length_b   1.000
_cell.length_c   1.000
_cell.angle_alpha   90.00
_cell.angle_beta   90.00
_cell.angle_gamma   90.00
#
_symmetry.space_group_name_H-M   'P 1'
#
loop_
_entity.id
_entity.type
_entity.pdbx_description
1 polymer ?
#
loop_
_entity_poly.entity_id
_entity_poly.type
_entity_poly.pdbx_seq_one_letter_code
_entity_poly.pdbx_strand_id
1 'polypeptide(L)'
;MRKAEILRLLGVPDKEQRLYNLELLLRREPAPAGKPEYSNNHIHTTYSYSPYSPSAAIWFAREAGLPAAGIMDHDSIGGGDEFRRAGELAGVGTTCGIEFRITLAGTPFEHRKINNPDQPGVAYMALHSIPHIYFPRVQQVFAGLREKRNLRNRRMTAKINEIMAPHGIEIDFERDVLPISMYHGGGSVTERHLLSALADRIIKEAGTGKVAGFLEDTLGLSLSARQRRWLEEADPLYFRYDVLGILKSSLNPRIYIPAVDELITIEQAVAFGKEVDGILCYPYLGDIEDSPTGDKKAEAFEDSYLDELFEFLYGKGVRGITFMPSRNNRAQLERLMEKCREFSMYQISGEDINQPRQSFICPQLAEPEFAHLVGAAWSLVDREKV
;
A
#
# COMPACT_ATOMS: atom_id res chain seq x y z
N MET A 1 20.41 -0.20 16.44
CA MET A 1 20.83 -1.18 15.38
C MET A 1 20.67 -0.57 13.98
N ARG A 2 21.26 -1.13 12.90
CA ARG A 2 21.01 -0.63 11.52
C ARG A 2 19.65 -1.10 11.00
N LYS A 3 19.00 -0.31 10.12
CA LYS A 3 17.68 -0.62 9.53
C LYS A 3 17.59 -2.03 8.92
N ALA A 4 18.60 -2.47 8.17
CA ALA A 4 18.63 -3.80 7.57
C ALA A 4 18.67 -4.95 8.60
N GLU A 5 19.32 -4.74 9.75
CA GLU A 5 19.39 -5.74 10.83
C GLU A 5 18.04 -5.85 11.54
N ILE A 6 17.38 -4.72 11.77
CA ILE A 6 16.03 -4.67 12.37
C ILE A 6 15.02 -5.34 11.44
N LEU A 7 15.04 -5.02 10.15
CA LEU A 7 14.16 -5.66 9.15
C LEU A 7 14.36 -7.17 9.08
N ARG A 8 15.60 -7.66 9.19
CA ARG A 8 15.86 -9.10 9.24
C ARG A 8 15.32 -9.73 10.51
N LEU A 9 15.56 -9.09 11.65
CA LEU A 9 15.14 -9.58 12.96
C LEU A 9 13.61 -9.62 13.11
N LEU A 10 12.93 -8.57 12.63
CA LEU A 10 11.47 -8.46 12.65
C LEU A 10 10.82 -9.01 11.38
N GLY A 11 11.60 -9.56 10.44
CA GLY A 11 11.11 -10.15 9.18
C GLY A 11 11.19 -11.67 9.15
N VAL A 12 11.46 -12.32 10.28
CA VAL A 12 11.45 -13.79 10.38
C VAL A 12 10.05 -14.35 10.06
N PRO A 13 9.92 -15.59 9.53
CA PRO A 13 8.63 -16.12 9.06
C PRO A 13 7.55 -16.24 10.15
N ASP A 14 7.94 -16.60 11.37
CA ASP A 14 7.00 -16.84 12.47
C ASP A 14 6.55 -15.53 13.17
N LYS A 15 5.23 -15.37 13.33
CA LYS A 15 4.60 -14.18 13.94
C LYS A 15 5.00 -14.02 15.41
N GLU A 16 4.95 -15.08 16.19
CA GLU A 16 5.23 -15.01 17.63
C GLU A 16 6.71 -14.68 17.87
N GLN A 17 7.61 -15.22 17.04
CA GLN A 17 9.02 -14.85 17.05
C GLN A 17 9.25 -13.38 16.70
N ARG A 18 8.50 -12.80 15.74
CA ARG A 18 8.58 -11.36 15.43
C ARG A 18 8.19 -10.50 16.63
N LEU A 19 7.09 -10.82 17.30
CA LEU A 19 6.63 -10.10 18.49
C LEU A 19 7.61 -10.25 19.66
N TYR A 20 8.16 -11.44 19.89
CA TYR A 20 9.21 -11.65 20.89
C TYR A 20 10.47 -10.84 20.57
N ASN A 21 10.90 -10.84 19.32
CA ASN A 21 12.05 -10.05 18.88
C ASN A 21 11.81 -8.54 19.06
N LEU A 22 10.59 -8.07 18.78
CA LEU A 22 10.18 -6.69 19.04
C LEU A 22 10.28 -6.35 20.52
N GLU A 23 9.77 -7.20 21.41
CA GLU A 23 9.86 -6.98 22.85
C GLU A 23 11.33 -6.87 23.32
N LEU A 24 12.21 -7.74 22.82
CA LEU A 24 13.65 -7.66 23.11
C LEU A 24 14.29 -6.36 22.62
N LEU A 25 13.90 -5.87 21.44
CA LEU A 25 14.36 -4.58 20.92
C LEU A 25 13.88 -3.43 21.80
N LEU A 26 12.61 -3.42 22.18
CA LEU A 26 12.00 -2.37 23.00
C LEU A 26 12.66 -2.24 24.39
N ARG A 27 13.15 -3.36 24.97
CA ARG A 27 13.91 -3.35 26.23
C ARG A 27 15.31 -2.77 26.09
N ARG A 28 15.91 -2.81 24.90
CA ARG A 28 17.28 -2.37 24.63
C ARG A 28 17.37 -0.93 24.13
N GLU A 29 16.38 -0.52 23.35
CA GLU A 29 16.41 0.74 22.62
C GLU A 29 15.39 1.71 23.22
N PRO A 30 15.83 2.89 23.72
CA PRO A 30 14.95 3.83 24.40
C PRO A 30 13.81 4.32 23.50
N ALA A 31 12.73 4.78 24.12
CA ALA A 31 11.65 5.43 23.39
C ALA A 31 12.17 6.75 22.79
N PRO A 32 11.94 7.02 21.50
CA PRO A 32 12.27 8.31 20.93
C PRO A 32 11.31 9.38 21.47
N ALA A 33 11.65 10.65 21.25
CA ALA A 33 10.73 11.75 21.52
C ALA A 33 9.47 11.57 20.66
N GLY A 34 8.30 11.56 21.31
CA GLY A 34 7.02 11.52 20.61
C GLY A 34 6.81 12.80 19.81
N LYS A 35 6.17 12.66 18.65
CA LYS A 35 5.82 13.77 17.77
C LYS A 35 4.29 13.80 17.60
N PRO A 36 3.57 14.43 18.55
CA PRO A 36 2.11 14.38 18.60
C PRO A 36 1.42 15.02 17.40
N GLU A 37 2.13 15.78 16.57
CA GLU A 37 1.63 16.42 15.35
C GLU A 37 1.58 15.49 14.12
N TYR A 38 2.08 14.25 14.22
CA TYR A 38 2.06 13.31 13.09
C TYR A 38 1.21 12.07 13.38
N SER A 39 0.70 11.46 12.33
CA SER A 39 0.13 10.10 12.33
C SER A 39 0.31 9.49 10.94
N ASN A 40 0.16 8.17 10.82
CA ASN A 40 0.18 7.52 9.51
C ASN A 40 -0.74 6.31 9.49
N ASN A 41 -1.94 6.47 8.93
CA ASN A 41 -2.99 5.45 8.99
C ASN A 41 -3.07 4.56 7.74
N HIS A 42 -2.05 4.61 6.87
CA HIS A 42 -2.00 3.82 5.63
C HIS A 42 -0.61 3.24 5.41
N ILE A 43 -0.35 2.11 6.06
CA ILE A 43 0.91 1.36 5.96
C ILE A 43 0.62 -0.03 5.40
N HIS A 44 1.30 -0.39 4.32
CA HIS A 44 1.31 -1.77 3.85
C HIS A 44 2.40 -2.56 4.57
N THR A 45 2.14 -3.85 4.73
CA THR A 45 3.05 -4.81 5.33
C THR A 45 3.36 -5.95 4.34
N THR A 46 4.11 -6.95 4.80
CA THR A 46 4.35 -8.20 4.07
C THR A 46 3.07 -8.98 3.74
N TYR A 47 1.92 -8.61 4.32
CA TYR A 47 0.61 -9.20 3.99
C TYR A 47 -0.03 -8.66 2.71
N SER A 48 0.54 -7.65 2.06
CA SER A 48 0.23 -7.37 0.65
C SER A 48 1.41 -7.00 -0.23
N TYR A 49 2.35 -6.18 0.24
CA TYR A 49 3.67 -5.94 -0.37
C TYR A 49 4.36 -4.79 0.38
N SER A 50 5.41 -5.09 1.14
CA SER A 50 6.21 -4.09 1.85
C SER A 50 7.48 -4.74 2.38
N PRO A 51 8.58 -4.00 2.61
CA PRO A 51 9.71 -4.54 3.37
C PRO A 51 9.38 -4.80 4.85
N TYR A 52 8.29 -4.23 5.35
CA TYR A 52 7.94 -4.26 6.77
C TYR A 52 6.94 -5.38 7.05
N SER A 53 7.27 -6.31 7.94
CA SER A 53 6.24 -7.10 8.64
C SER A 53 5.37 -6.17 9.50
N PRO A 54 4.21 -6.62 10.00
CA PRO A 54 3.43 -5.80 10.92
C PRO A 54 4.22 -5.35 12.16
N SER A 55 5.01 -6.23 12.78
CA SER A 55 5.90 -5.86 13.90
C SER A 55 6.96 -4.84 13.50
N ALA A 56 7.55 -4.99 12.30
CA ALA A 56 8.54 -4.03 11.80
C ALA A 56 7.89 -2.67 11.50
N ALA A 57 6.68 -2.64 10.93
CA ALA A 57 5.96 -1.41 10.65
C ALA A 57 5.72 -0.60 11.93
N ILE A 58 5.30 -1.26 13.01
CA ILE A 58 5.17 -0.61 14.33
C ILE A 58 6.52 -0.15 14.87
N TRP A 59 7.58 -0.96 14.76
CA TRP A 59 8.90 -0.54 15.18
C TRP A 59 9.33 0.76 14.49
N PHE A 60 9.19 0.85 13.17
CA PHE A 60 9.58 2.05 12.41
C PHE A 60 8.64 3.23 12.64
N ALA A 61 7.35 2.99 12.91
CA ALA A 61 6.43 4.03 13.37
C ALA A 61 6.86 4.59 14.73
N ARG A 62 7.20 3.72 15.69
CA ARG A 62 7.76 4.12 16.99
C ARG A 62 9.05 4.90 16.81
N GLU A 63 10.01 4.38 16.05
CA GLU A 63 11.31 5.03 15.78
C GLU A 63 11.14 6.44 15.19
N ALA A 64 10.14 6.62 14.32
CA ALA A 64 9.80 7.92 13.75
C ALA A 64 9.17 8.91 14.75
N GLY A 65 8.74 8.43 15.92
CA GLY A 65 8.06 9.19 16.98
C GLY A 65 6.54 9.25 16.81
N LEU A 66 5.94 8.38 15.98
CA LEU A 66 4.51 8.44 15.69
C LEU A 66 3.66 8.00 16.91
N PRO A 67 2.65 8.79 17.31
CA PRO A 67 1.71 8.41 18.36
C PRO A 67 0.72 7.33 17.91
N ALA A 68 0.37 7.31 16.63
CA ALA A 68 -0.57 6.35 16.04
C ALA A 68 -0.16 5.93 14.62
N ALA A 69 -0.45 4.67 14.28
CA ALA A 69 -0.17 4.06 12.98
C ALA A 69 -1.32 3.14 12.54
N GLY A 70 -1.51 2.99 11.22
CA GLY A 70 -2.59 2.17 10.66
C GLY A 70 -2.14 1.21 9.58
N ILE A 71 -2.54 -0.05 9.68
CA ILE A 71 -2.29 -1.09 8.67
C ILE A 71 -3.40 -1.09 7.61
N MET A 72 -3.02 -1.16 6.34
CA MET A 72 -3.92 -1.02 5.19
C MET A 72 -3.50 -1.94 4.04
N ASP A 73 -3.26 -3.22 4.32
CA ASP A 73 -2.84 -4.18 3.30
C ASP A 73 -3.90 -4.38 2.21
N HIS A 74 -3.45 -4.59 0.97
CA HIS A 74 -4.36 -4.86 -0.14
C HIS A 74 -5.08 -6.20 0.04
N ASP A 75 -6.40 -6.23 -0.12
CA ASP A 75 -7.27 -7.42 -0.11
C ASP A 75 -7.04 -8.36 1.11
N SER A 76 -6.52 -7.84 2.22
CA SER A 76 -6.08 -8.66 3.36
C SER A 76 -6.07 -7.88 4.66
N ILE A 77 -6.58 -8.50 5.73
CA ILE A 77 -6.37 -8.05 7.12
C ILE A 77 -5.50 -9.04 7.91
N GLY A 78 -4.82 -9.97 7.23
CA GLY A 78 -4.07 -11.06 7.87
C GLY A 78 -2.99 -10.59 8.84
N GLY A 79 -2.41 -9.40 8.62
CA GLY A 79 -1.42 -8.79 9.49
C GLY A 79 -2.00 -8.03 10.70
N GLY A 80 -3.32 -7.84 10.79
CA GLY A 80 -3.96 -6.97 11.76
C GLY A 80 -3.73 -7.37 13.22
N ASP A 81 -3.83 -8.67 13.54
CA ASP A 81 -3.58 -9.16 14.92
C ASP A 81 -2.14 -8.90 15.37
N GLU A 82 -1.17 -9.16 14.49
CA GLU A 82 0.23 -8.87 14.78
C GLU A 82 0.48 -7.36 14.95
N PHE A 83 -0.10 -6.55 14.06
CA PHE A 83 0.04 -5.09 14.09
C PHE A 83 -0.47 -4.50 15.41
N ARG A 84 -1.67 -4.91 15.84
CA ARG A 84 -2.28 -4.48 17.10
C ARG A 84 -1.43 -4.86 18.31
N ARG A 85 -1.03 -6.13 18.40
CA ARG A 85 -0.18 -6.64 19.50
C ARG A 85 1.18 -5.95 19.55
N ALA A 86 1.78 -5.70 18.38
CA ALA A 86 3.01 -4.94 18.28
C ALA A 86 2.83 -3.50 18.76
N GLY A 87 1.72 -2.85 18.41
CA GLY A 87 1.35 -1.51 18.88
C GLY A 87 1.24 -1.42 20.39
N GLU A 88 0.54 -2.39 21.00
CA GLU A 88 0.40 -2.53 22.45
C GLU A 88 1.77 -2.65 23.15
N LEU A 89 2.66 -3.52 22.64
CA LEU A 89 4.02 -3.67 23.16
C LEU A 89 4.84 -2.37 23.04
N ALA A 90 4.71 -1.68 21.90
CA ALA A 90 5.51 -0.52 21.56
C ALA A 90 5.01 0.80 22.16
N GLY A 91 3.78 0.83 22.70
CA GLY A 91 3.11 2.05 23.15
C GLY A 91 2.67 2.95 21.99
N VAL A 92 2.29 2.37 20.85
CA VAL A 92 1.82 3.08 19.65
C VAL A 92 0.34 2.77 19.44
N GLY A 93 -0.50 3.79 19.29
CA GLY A 93 -1.91 3.61 18.93
C GLY A 93 -2.04 2.92 17.57
N THR A 94 -2.92 1.93 17.46
CA THR A 94 -3.07 1.17 16.20
C THR A 94 -4.50 1.19 15.70
N THR A 95 -4.64 1.33 14.39
CA THR A 95 -5.90 1.11 13.67
C THR A 95 -5.68 0.09 12.55
N CYS A 96 -6.64 -0.78 12.32
CA CYS A 96 -6.58 -1.83 11.31
C CYS A 96 -7.65 -1.62 10.25
N GLY A 97 -7.22 -1.72 9.00
CA GLY A 97 -8.09 -1.66 7.84
C GLY A 97 -7.60 -2.53 6.70
N ILE A 98 -8.34 -2.46 5.60
CA ILE A 98 -7.97 -3.10 4.33
C ILE A 98 -8.16 -2.13 3.18
N GLU A 99 -7.29 -2.19 2.18
CA GLU A 99 -7.50 -1.53 0.90
C GLU A 99 -7.86 -2.57 -0.15
N PHE A 100 -8.88 -2.31 -0.97
CA PHE A 100 -9.33 -3.27 -1.97
C PHE A 100 -9.88 -2.54 -3.19
N ARG A 101 -10.16 -3.28 -4.25
CA ARG A 101 -10.71 -2.71 -5.48
C ARG A 101 -12.18 -3.07 -5.64
N ILE A 102 -12.93 -2.10 -6.15
CA ILE A 102 -14.31 -2.28 -6.57
C ILE A 102 -14.44 -2.08 -8.07
N THR A 103 -15.46 -2.71 -8.66
CA THR A 103 -15.94 -2.34 -10.00
C THR A 103 -16.99 -1.25 -9.90
N LEU A 104 -16.93 -0.29 -10.82
CA LEU A 104 -17.89 0.78 -11.02
C LEU A 104 -18.83 0.49 -12.19
N ALA A 105 -18.90 -0.75 -12.66
CA ALA A 105 -19.84 -1.19 -13.68
C ALA A 105 -21.29 -0.87 -13.30
N GLY A 106 -22.06 -0.33 -14.23
CA GLY A 106 -23.43 0.13 -13.99
C GLY A 106 -23.55 1.46 -13.25
N THR A 107 -22.45 2.21 -13.09
CA THR A 107 -22.43 3.54 -12.46
C THR A 107 -22.00 4.63 -13.45
N PRO A 108 -22.20 5.93 -13.16
CA PRO A 108 -21.70 7.02 -14.00
C PRO A 108 -20.18 7.03 -14.23
N PHE A 109 -19.42 6.25 -13.44
CA PHE A 109 -17.97 6.19 -13.46
C PHE A 109 -17.41 4.92 -14.13
N GLU A 110 -18.26 4.07 -14.72
CA GLU A 110 -17.87 2.78 -15.33
C GLU A 110 -16.74 2.89 -16.38
N HIS A 111 -16.65 4.02 -17.08
CA HIS A 111 -15.64 4.23 -18.11
C HIS A 111 -14.65 5.34 -17.77
N ARG A 112 -14.71 5.88 -16.54
CA ARG A 112 -13.82 6.97 -16.12
C ARG A 112 -12.53 6.42 -15.56
N LYS A 113 -11.44 7.14 -15.84
CA LYS A 113 -10.18 6.95 -15.13
C LYS A 113 -10.30 7.63 -13.76
N ILE A 114 -10.23 6.82 -12.72
CA ILE A 114 -10.37 7.17 -11.32
C ILE A 114 -9.12 6.67 -10.58
N ASN A 115 -9.01 6.80 -9.26
CA ASN A 115 -7.85 6.44 -8.41
C ASN A 115 -7.14 5.08 -8.65
N ASN A 116 -7.58 4.24 -9.59
CA ASN A 116 -6.82 3.17 -10.20
C ASN A 116 -6.17 3.59 -11.55
N PRO A 117 -4.85 3.77 -11.61
CA PRO A 117 -4.16 4.14 -12.84
C PRO A 117 -4.15 3.06 -13.92
N ASP A 118 -4.29 1.78 -13.53
CA ASP A 118 -4.13 0.64 -14.44
C ASP A 118 -5.42 0.29 -15.19
N GLN A 119 -6.61 0.65 -14.67
CA GLN A 119 -7.89 0.23 -15.23
C GLN A 119 -9.02 1.24 -14.97
N PRO A 120 -9.57 1.89 -16.02
CA PRO A 120 -10.80 2.69 -15.91
C PRO A 120 -11.97 1.86 -15.38
N GLY A 121 -12.91 2.50 -14.69
CA GLY A 121 -14.09 1.83 -14.13
C GLY A 121 -13.81 0.92 -12.94
N VAL A 122 -12.59 0.94 -12.40
CA VAL A 122 -12.22 0.24 -11.17
C VAL A 122 -11.66 1.26 -10.21
N ALA A 123 -12.12 1.27 -8.96
CA ALA A 123 -11.62 2.16 -7.93
C ALA A 123 -10.99 1.39 -6.79
N TYR A 124 -9.91 1.93 -6.21
CA TYR A 124 -9.49 1.54 -4.88
C TYR A 124 -10.47 2.10 -3.84
N MET A 125 -10.71 1.33 -2.79
CA MET A 125 -11.50 1.67 -1.62
C MET A 125 -10.71 1.25 -0.38
N ALA A 126 -10.89 1.95 0.73
CA ALA A 126 -10.31 1.59 2.01
C ALA A 126 -11.42 1.35 3.04
N LEU A 127 -11.31 0.30 3.83
CA LEU A 127 -12.16 0.09 4.99
C LEU A 127 -11.31 0.29 6.24
N HIS A 128 -11.46 1.45 6.87
CA HIS A 128 -10.70 1.83 8.07
C HIS A 128 -11.43 1.43 9.35
N SER A 129 -10.69 1.36 10.45
CA SER A 129 -11.24 1.20 11.79
C SER A 129 -12.13 -0.03 11.94
N ILE A 130 -11.59 -1.20 11.57
CA ILE A 130 -12.28 -2.49 11.65
C ILE A 130 -12.00 -3.10 13.04
N PRO A 131 -13.02 -3.31 13.90
CA PRO A 131 -12.82 -3.98 15.17
C PRO A 131 -12.26 -5.40 15.00
N HIS A 132 -11.31 -5.76 15.87
CA HIS A 132 -10.56 -7.02 15.77
C HIS A 132 -11.45 -8.28 15.77
N ILE A 133 -12.64 -8.21 16.39
CA ILE A 133 -13.64 -9.29 16.39
C ILE A 133 -14.10 -9.67 14.97
N TYR A 134 -14.02 -8.75 14.00
CA TYR A 134 -14.43 -8.98 12.63
C TYR A 134 -13.29 -9.41 11.70
N PHE A 135 -12.03 -9.44 12.16
CA PHE A 135 -10.91 -9.89 11.31
C PHE A 135 -11.12 -11.28 10.68
N PRO A 136 -11.65 -12.30 11.39
CA PRO A 136 -11.95 -13.59 10.77
C PRO A 136 -12.96 -13.46 9.62
N ARG A 137 -13.96 -12.58 9.78
CA ARG A 137 -14.98 -12.34 8.76
C ARG A 137 -14.41 -11.65 7.52
N VAL A 138 -13.57 -10.64 7.71
CA VAL A 138 -12.83 -9.99 6.61
C VAL A 138 -11.95 -10.99 5.88
N GLN A 139 -11.18 -11.81 6.60
CA GLN A 139 -10.35 -12.83 5.98
C GLN A 139 -11.15 -13.85 5.18
N GLN A 140 -12.32 -14.26 5.68
CA GLN A 140 -13.22 -15.18 4.99
C GLN A 140 -13.74 -14.61 3.67
N VAL A 141 -14.23 -13.37 3.66
CA VAL A 141 -14.79 -12.73 2.46
C VAL A 141 -13.71 -12.55 1.40
N PHE A 142 -12.55 -12.03 1.79
CA PHE A 142 -11.47 -11.72 0.85
C PHE A 142 -10.67 -12.94 0.39
N ALA A 143 -10.75 -14.10 1.07
CA ALA A 143 -10.07 -15.32 0.64
C ALA A 143 -10.45 -15.72 -0.79
N GLY A 144 -11.75 -15.70 -1.13
CA GLY A 144 -12.21 -16.03 -2.48
C GLY A 144 -11.76 -15.02 -3.53
N LEU A 145 -11.69 -13.72 -3.18
CA LEU A 145 -11.22 -12.67 -4.08
C LEU A 145 -9.71 -12.78 -4.33
N ARG A 146 -8.93 -13.10 -3.30
CA ARG A 146 -7.49 -13.34 -3.42
C ARG A 146 -7.17 -14.54 -4.31
N GLU A 147 -7.95 -15.62 -4.26
CA GLU A 147 -7.77 -16.76 -5.17
C GLU A 147 -8.00 -16.36 -6.63
N LYS A 148 -9.06 -15.59 -6.90
CA LYS A 148 -9.33 -15.06 -8.24
C LYS A 148 -8.23 -14.09 -8.70
N ARG A 149 -7.69 -13.28 -7.80
CA ARG A 149 -6.50 -12.46 -8.03
C ARG A 149 -5.29 -13.31 -8.40
N ASN A 150 -5.09 -14.45 -7.76
CA ASN A 150 -4.01 -15.36 -8.10
C ASN A 150 -4.19 -16.03 -9.47
N LEU A 151 -5.42 -16.30 -9.91
CA LEU A 151 -5.67 -16.74 -11.29
C LEU A 151 -5.27 -15.67 -12.31
N ARG A 152 -5.51 -14.38 -12.01
CA ARG A 152 -5.02 -13.27 -12.83
C ARG A 152 -3.49 -13.15 -12.77
N ASN A 153 -2.91 -13.22 -11.58
CA ASN A 153 -1.47 -13.14 -11.38
C ASN A 153 -0.72 -14.24 -12.15
N ARG A 154 -1.18 -15.50 -12.16
CA ARG A 154 -0.58 -16.57 -12.95
C ARG A 154 -0.53 -16.25 -14.45
N ARG A 155 -1.62 -15.67 -14.98
CA ARG A 155 -1.67 -15.21 -16.38
C ARG A 155 -0.72 -14.04 -16.62
N MET A 156 -0.58 -13.12 -15.67
CA MET A 156 0.41 -12.04 -15.73
C MET A 156 1.85 -12.57 -15.66
N THR A 157 2.13 -13.60 -14.84
CA THR A 157 3.42 -14.30 -14.80
C THR A 157 3.73 -14.94 -16.15
N ALA A 158 2.75 -15.57 -16.82
CA ALA A 158 2.94 -16.09 -18.17
C ALA A 158 3.33 -14.99 -19.17
N LYS A 159 2.65 -13.83 -19.14
CA LYS A 159 3.03 -12.66 -19.96
C LYS A 159 4.45 -12.14 -19.64
N ILE A 160 4.84 -12.13 -18.37
CA ILE A 160 6.22 -11.79 -17.99
C ILE A 160 7.18 -12.78 -18.68
N ASN A 161 6.93 -14.08 -18.57
CA ASN A 161 7.80 -15.10 -19.16
C ASN A 161 7.86 -15.00 -20.69
N GLU A 162 6.76 -14.66 -21.38
CA GLU A 162 6.76 -14.39 -22.82
C GLU A 162 7.72 -13.25 -23.19
N ILE A 163 7.71 -12.15 -22.42
CA ILE A 163 8.61 -11.01 -22.65
C ILE A 163 10.07 -11.38 -22.33
N MET A 164 10.29 -12.19 -21.30
CA MET A 164 11.62 -12.47 -20.77
C MET A 164 12.29 -13.71 -21.40
N ALA A 165 11.54 -14.56 -22.10
CA ALA A 165 12.04 -15.77 -22.75
C ALA A 165 13.23 -15.55 -23.70
N PRO A 166 13.27 -14.51 -24.56
CA PRO A 166 14.43 -14.22 -25.41
C PRO A 166 15.73 -13.97 -24.63
N HIS A 167 15.63 -13.64 -23.35
CA HIS A 167 16.74 -13.33 -22.47
C HIS A 167 17.10 -14.49 -21.54
N GLY A 168 16.46 -15.66 -21.70
CA GLY A 168 16.68 -16.83 -20.86
C GLY A 168 16.23 -16.63 -19.41
N ILE A 169 15.35 -15.65 -19.15
CA ILE A 169 14.83 -15.34 -17.82
C ILE A 169 13.39 -15.84 -17.71
N GLU A 170 13.14 -16.59 -16.64
CA GLU A 170 11.83 -17.14 -16.32
C GLU A 170 11.57 -17.05 -14.82
N ILE A 171 10.32 -16.76 -14.45
CA ILE A 171 9.81 -16.86 -13.08
C ILE A 171 8.59 -17.77 -13.04
N ASP A 172 8.43 -18.48 -11.93
CA ASP A 172 7.29 -19.34 -11.68
C ASP A 172 6.44 -18.78 -10.52
N PHE A 173 5.12 -18.81 -10.65
CA PHE A 173 4.24 -18.18 -9.66
C PHE A 173 4.31 -18.93 -8.32
N GLU A 174 4.27 -20.25 -8.33
CA GLU A 174 4.27 -21.09 -7.12
C GLU A 174 5.64 -21.13 -6.45
N ARG A 175 6.72 -21.23 -7.22
CA ARG A 175 8.09 -21.36 -6.71
C ARG A 175 8.74 -20.03 -6.37
N ASP A 176 8.52 -19.00 -7.18
CA ASP A 176 9.27 -17.74 -7.07
C ASP A 176 8.43 -16.57 -6.51
N VAL A 177 7.10 -16.58 -6.71
CA VAL A 177 6.21 -15.46 -6.28
C VAL A 177 5.50 -15.74 -4.97
N LEU A 178 4.84 -16.89 -4.81
CA LEU A 178 4.11 -17.22 -3.58
C LEU A 178 5.01 -17.18 -2.32
N PRO A 179 6.23 -17.75 -2.32
CA PRO A 179 7.05 -17.84 -1.11
C PRO A 179 7.60 -16.50 -0.59
N ILE A 180 7.62 -15.47 -1.43
CA ILE A 180 8.01 -14.11 -1.01
C ILE A 180 6.82 -13.27 -0.52
N SER A 181 5.61 -13.85 -0.49
CA SER A 181 4.39 -13.24 0.04
C SER A 181 3.98 -13.89 1.36
N MET A 182 3.04 -13.27 2.08
CA MET A 182 2.37 -13.91 3.23
C MET A 182 1.06 -14.60 2.85
N TYR A 183 0.93 -15.12 1.62
CA TYR A 183 -0.32 -15.74 1.14
C TYR A 183 -0.83 -16.85 2.07
N HIS A 184 0.07 -17.71 2.55
CA HIS A 184 -0.27 -18.78 3.50
C HIS A 184 -0.82 -18.27 4.84
N GLY A 185 -0.48 -17.03 5.22
CA GLY A 185 -0.98 -16.34 6.42
C GLY A 185 -2.27 -15.54 6.13
N GLY A 186 -2.86 -15.70 4.95
CA GLY A 186 -4.01 -14.94 4.51
C GLY A 186 -3.68 -13.55 3.98
N GLY A 187 -2.42 -13.29 3.62
CA GLY A 187 -2.00 -12.14 2.83
C GLY A 187 -2.45 -12.22 1.38
N SER A 188 -2.31 -11.13 0.62
CA SER A 188 -2.58 -11.08 -0.81
C SER A 188 -1.29 -11.06 -1.63
N VAL A 189 -1.38 -11.56 -2.88
CA VAL A 189 -0.30 -11.44 -3.86
C VAL A 189 -0.68 -10.35 -4.84
N THR A 190 0.10 -9.28 -4.84
CA THR A 190 0.00 -8.18 -5.80
C THR A 190 0.99 -8.30 -6.95
N GLU A 191 0.78 -7.48 -7.99
CA GLU A 191 1.67 -7.28 -9.13
C GLU A 191 3.11 -6.96 -8.70
N ARG A 192 3.27 -6.32 -7.54
CA ARG A 192 4.59 -6.01 -6.98
C ARG A 192 5.37 -7.27 -6.60
N HIS A 193 4.73 -8.36 -6.17
CA HIS A 193 5.46 -9.62 -5.94
C HIS A 193 5.95 -10.24 -7.24
N LEU A 194 5.16 -10.19 -8.31
CA LEU A 194 5.55 -10.72 -9.62
C LEU A 194 6.80 -9.97 -10.12
N LEU A 195 6.77 -8.64 -10.03
CA LEU A 195 7.90 -7.79 -10.40
C LEU A 195 9.09 -7.91 -9.44
N SER A 196 8.85 -8.20 -8.16
CA SER A 196 9.92 -8.49 -7.19
C SER A 196 10.62 -9.80 -7.50
N ALA A 197 9.87 -10.86 -7.82
CA ALA A 197 10.44 -12.15 -8.22
C ALA A 197 11.23 -12.01 -9.52
N LEU A 198 10.72 -11.23 -10.47
CA LEU A 198 11.45 -10.89 -11.70
C LEU A 198 12.73 -10.09 -11.40
N ALA A 199 12.66 -9.09 -10.51
CA ALA A 199 13.83 -8.33 -10.08
C ALA A 199 14.90 -9.25 -9.47
N ASP A 200 14.52 -10.13 -8.54
CA ASP A 200 15.44 -11.09 -7.92
C ASP A 200 16.08 -12.02 -8.97
N ARG A 201 15.30 -12.48 -9.97
CA ARG A 201 15.82 -13.29 -11.07
C ARG A 201 16.82 -12.51 -11.93
N ILE A 202 16.49 -11.28 -12.35
CA ILE A 202 17.39 -10.42 -13.13
C ILE A 202 18.70 -10.16 -12.36
N ILE A 203 18.59 -9.81 -11.07
CA ILE A 203 19.76 -9.55 -10.22
C ILE A 203 20.66 -10.79 -10.15
N LYS A 204 20.06 -11.99 -10.04
CA LYS A 204 20.80 -13.25 -10.00
C LYS A 204 21.50 -13.58 -11.32
N GLU A 205 20.81 -13.47 -12.46
CA GLU A 205 21.35 -13.87 -13.76
C GLU A 205 22.33 -12.83 -14.33
N ALA A 206 22.04 -11.53 -14.19
CA ALA A 206 22.93 -10.47 -14.68
C ALA A 206 24.09 -10.17 -13.71
N GLY A 207 23.84 -10.32 -12.40
CA GLY A 207 24.71 -9.85 -11.33
C GLY A 207 24.49 -8.36 -11.04
N THR A 208 24.49 -7.98 -9.76
CA THR A 208 24.21 -6.62 -9.24
C THR A 208 24.85 -5.50 -10.06
N GLY A 209 26.16 -5.57 -10.34
CA GLY A 209 26.89 -4.52 -11.06
C GLY A 209 26.56 -4.39 -12.55
N LYS A 210 25.77 -5.29 -13.13
CA LYS A 210 25.39 -5.28 -14.55
C LYS A 210 23.89 -5.06 -14.77
N VAL A 211 23.10 -4.92 -13.70
CA VAL A 211 21.65 -4.76 -13.81
C VAL A 211 21.28 -3.52 -14.62
N ALA A 212 21.96 -2.38 -14.42
CA ALA A 212 21.68 -1.17 -15.19
C ALA A 212 21.84 -1.40 -16.71
N GLY A 213 22.96 -2.00 -17.13
CA GLY A 213 23.20 -2.35 -18.53
C GLY A 213 22.22 -3.41 -19.05
N PHE A 214 21.81 -4.39 -18.22
CA PHE A 214 20.76 -5.34 -18.61
C PHE A 214 19.43 -4.63 -18.88
N LEU A 215 19.01 -3.71 -18.01
CA LEU A 215 17.76 -2.96 -18.19
C LEU A 215 17.82 -2.03 -19.42
N GLU A 216 18.93 -1.31 -19.63
CA GLU A 216 19.10 -0.40 -20.77
C GLU A 216 19.35 -1.15 -22.08
N ASP A 217 20.40 -1.96 -22.15
CA ASP A 217 20.91 -2.53 -23.39
C ASP A 217 20.13 -3.78 -23.82
N THR A 218 19.61 -4.56 -22.86
CA THR A 218 18.93 -5.83 -23.16
C THR A 218 17.42 -5.68 -23.20
N LEU A 219 16.83 -4.98 -22.22
CA LEU A 219 15.38 -4.74 -22.18
C LEU A 219 14.95 -3.44 -22.89
N GLY A 220 15.90 -2.60 -23.32
CA GLY A 220 15.60 -1.36 -24.04
C GLY A 220 14.91 -0.31 -23.17
N LEU A 221 15.10 -0.35 -21.86
CA LEU A 221 14.47 0.58 -20.92
C LEU A 221 15.27 1.87 -20.79
N SER A 222 14.60 3.01 -20.69
CA SER A 222 15.26 4.28 -20.39
C SER A 222 15.30 4.51 -18.89
N LEU A 223 16.52 4.64 -18.33
CA LEU A 223 16.72 4.96 -16.92
C LEU A 223 16.89 6.47 -16.73
N SER A 224 16.23 7.03 -15.72
CA SER A 224 16.54 8.39 -15.28
C SER A 224 17.92 8.45 -14.62
N ALA A 225 18.54 9.64 -14.59
CA ALA A 225 19.84 9.83 -13.91
C ALA A 225 19.79 9.37 -12.44
N ARG A 226 18.64 9.54 -11.78
CA ARG A 226 18.42 9.08 -10.40
C ARG A 226 18.36 7.54 -10.31
N GLN A 227 17.59 6.90 -11.19
CA GLN A 227 17.48 5.43 -11.24
C GLN A 227 18.84 4.79 -11.50
N ARG A 228 19.59 5.33 -12.48
CA ARG A 228 20.94 4.86 -12.80
C ARG A 228 21.88 4.95 -11.59
N ARG A 229 21.89 6.10 -10.90
CA ARG A 229 22.67 6.28 -9.67
C ARG A 229 22.30 5.27 -8.59
N TRP A 230 21.01 5.03 -8.34
CA TRP A 230 20.58 4.04 -7.34
C TRP A 230 21.02 2.62 -7.70
N LEU A 231 20.99 2.24 -8.98
CA LEU A 231 21.48 0.94 -9.40
C LEU A 231 23.02 0.83 -9.29
N GLU A 232 23.75 1.92 -9.51
CA GLU A 232 25.22 1.97 -9.32
C GLU A 232 25.62 1.92 -7.83
N GLU A 233 24.88 2.62 -6.95
CA GLU A 233 25.07 2.58 -5.50
C GLU A 233 24.87 1.16 -4.93
N ALA A 234 23.95 0.41 -5.53
CA ALA A 234 23.69 -1.00 -5.22
C ALA A 234 23.48 -1.31 -3.72
N ASP A 235 22.87 -0.39 -2.98
CA ASP A 235 22.62 -0.58 -1.55
C ASP A 235 21.70 -1.80 -1.33
N PRO A 236 22.17 -2.85 -0.61
CA PRO A 236 21.41 -4.08 -0.42
C PRO A 236 20.01 -3.90 0.19
N LEU A 237 19.78 -2.81 0.93
CA LEU A 237 18.48 -2.51 1.53
C LEU A 237 17.45 -2.04 0.49
N TYR A 238 17.91 -1.33 -0.55
CA TYR A 238 17.04 -0.65 -1.52
C TYR A 238 17.05 -1.33 -2.90
N PHE A 239 18.14 -2.00 -3.27
CA PHE A 239 18.43 -2.40 -4.63
C PHE A 239 17.31 -3.20 -5.32
N ARG A 240 16.74 -4.22 -4.64
CA ARG A 240 15.61 -4.99 -5.19
C ARG A 240 14.39 -4.11 -5.45
N TYR A 241 14.08 -3.18 -4.55
CA TYR A 241 12.95 -2.26 -4.68
C TYR A 241 13.18 -1.23 -5.77
N ASP A 242 14.43 -0.78 -5.95
CA ASP A 242 14.81 0.15 -7.02
C ASP A 242 14.62 -0.51 -8.40
N VAL A 243 15.09 -1.76 -8.56
CA VAL A 243 14.86 -2.56 -9.78
C VAL A 243 13.37 -2.78 -10.01
N LEU A 244 12.62 -3.21 -8.98
CA LEU A 244 11.16 -3.36 -9.08
C LEU A 244 10.48 -2.07 -9.53
N GLY A 245 10.88 -0.91 -8.98
CA GLY A 245 10.29 0.38 -9.33
C GLY A 245 10.41 0.68 -10.82
N ILE A 246 11.57 0.40 -11.40
CA ILE A 246 11.85 0.54 -12.84
C ILE A 246 11.01 -0.45 -13.66
N LEU A 247 10.96 -1.72 -13.25
CA LEU A 247 10.16 -2.74 -13.94
C LEU A 247 8.66 -2.41 -13.86
N LYS A 248 8.18 -1.85 -12.76
CA LYS A 248 6.77 -1.46 -12.61
C LYS A 248 6.39 -0.35 -13.58
N SER A 249 7.18 0.71 -13.69
CA SER A 249 6.84 1.82 -14.60
C SER A 249 6.92 1.44 -16.08
N SER A 250 7.78 0.49 -16.43
CA SER A 250 8.05 0.11 -17.82
C SER A 250 7.29 -1.13 -18.31
N LEU A 251 7.24 -2.20 -17.50
CA LEU A 251 6.66 -3.48 -17.90
C LEU A 251 5.20 -3.64 -17.49
N ASN A 252 4.75 -3.03 -16.38
CA ASN A 252 3.36 -3.21 -15.90
C ASN A 252 2.32 -2.93 -17.00
N PRO A 253 2.41 -1.86 -17.81
CA PRO A 253 1.45 -1.60 -18.90
C PRO A 253 1.38 -2.72 -19.96
N ARG A 254 2.44 -3.51 -20.11
CA ARG A 254 2.51 -4.62 -21.09
C ARG A 254 1.98 -5.94 -20.53
N ILE A 255 2.16 -6.16 -19.23
CA ILE A 255 1.79 -7.41 -18.55
C ILE A 255 0.43 -7.34 -17.87
N TYR A 256 -0.09 -6.15 -17.59
CA TYR A 256 -1.33 -5.98 -16.86
C TYR A 256 -2.49 -6.69 -17.57
N ILE A 257 -3.26 -7.43 -16.79
CA ILE A 257 -4.52 -8.02 -17.20
C ILE A 257 -5.59 -7.34 -16.36
N PRO A 258 -6.67 -6.82 -16.97
CA PRO A 258 -7.77 -6.21 -16.23
C PRO A 258 -8.34 -7.14 -15.14
N ALA A 259 -8.53 -6.58 -13.95
CA ALA A 259 -9.24 -7.23 -12.86
C ALA A 259 -10.75 -7.27 -13.17
N VAL A 260 -11.36 -8.43 -12.93
CA VAL A 260 -12.80 -8.67 -13.16
C VAL A 260 -13.40 -9.47 -12.00
N ASP A 261 -13.09 -10.76 -11.88
CA ASP A 261 -13.77 -11.65 -10.94
C ASP A 261 -13.37 -11.38 -9.48
N GLU A 262 -12.21 -10.77 -9.27
CA GLU A 262 -11.64 -10.40 -7.96
C GLU A 262 -12.19 -9.09 -7.40
N LEU A 263 -13.14 -8.44 -8.10
CA LEU A 263 -13.74 -7.17 -7.71
C LEU A 263 -15.11 -7.38 -7.07
N ILE A 264 -15.47 -6.48 -6.16
CA ILE A 264 -16.84 -6.34 -5.62
C ILE A 264 -17.47 -5.02 -6.09
N THR A 265 -18.79 -4.89 -6.03
CA THR A 265 -19.46 -3.63 -6.35
C THR A 265 -19.39 -2.63 -5.18
N ILE A 266 -19.69 -1.36 -5.44
CA ILE A 266 -19.78 -0.35 -4.37
C ILE A 266 -20.88 -0.70 -3.35
N GLU A 267 -22.00 -1.26 -3.79
CA GLU A 267 -23.08 -1.70 -2.90
C GLU A 267 -22.63 -2.83 -1.97
N GLN A 268 -21.88 -3.80 -2.51
CA GLN A 268 -21.29 -4.88 -1.71
C GLN A 268 -20.28 -4.33 -0.71
N ALA A 269 -19.43 -3.38 -1.13
CA ALA A 269 -18.47 -2.73 -0.24
C ALA A 269 -19.15 -1.96 0.90
N VAL A 270 -20.23 -1.21 0.61
CA VAL A 270 -21.01 -0.46 1.62
C VAL A 270 -21.71 -1.40 2.59
N ALA A 271 -22.35 -2.46 2.07
CA ALA A 271 -22.99 -3.47 2.91
C ALA A 271 -21.96 -4.15 3.83
N PHE A 272 -20.82 -4.52 3.26
CA PHE A 272 -19.74 -5.16 4.01
C PHE A 272 -19.12 -4.24 5.07
N GLY A 273 -18.92 -2.96 4.75
CA GLY A 273 -18.43 -1.98 5.72
C GLY A 273 -19.35 -1.85 6.94
N LYS A 274 -20.67 -1.85 6.73
CA LYS A 274 -21.64 -1.88 7.83
C LYS A 274 -21.60 -3.19 8.62
N GLU A 275 -21.46 -4.32 7.93
CA GLU A 275 -21.42 -5.65 8.54
C GLU A 275 -20.27 -5.81 9.54
N VAL A 276 -19.08 -5.32 9.19
CA VAL A 276 -17.86 -5.46 10.01
C VAL A 276 -17.57 -4.24 10.87
N ASP A 277 -18.55 -3.34 10.98
CA ASP A 277 -18.41 -2.05 11.67
C ASP A 277 -17.10 -1.36 11.25
N GLY A 278 -16.86 -1.20 9.95
CA GLY A 278 -15.74 -0.45 9.40
C GLY A 278 -16.20 0.83 8.71
N ILE A 279 -15.31 1.82 8.63
CA ILE A 279 -15.56 3.08 7.92
C ILE A 279 -15.11 2.94 6.48
N LEU A 280 -16.07 2.83 5.55
CA LEU A 280 -15.76 2.78 4.13
C LEU A 280 -15.35 4.17 3.63
N CYS A 281 -14.13 4.23 3.10
CA CYS A 281 -13.48 5.42 2.62
C CYS A 281 -13.06 5.26 1.15
N TYR A 282 -13.03 6.39 0.44
CA TYR A 282 -12.44 6.49 -0.89
C TYR A 282 -11.01 7.08 -0.78
N PRO A 283 -9.98 6.37 -1.25
CA PRO A 283 -8.63 6.92 -1.40
C PRO A 283 -8.56 7.93 -2.54
N TYR A 284 -8.37 9.20 -2.20
CA TYR A 284 -8.15 10.24 -3.20
C TYR A 284 -6.72 10.17 -3.75
N LEU A 285 -6.60 10.14 -5.08
CA LEU A 285 -5.33 10.14 -5.80
C LEU A 285 -5.01 11.54 -6.33
N GLY A 286 -5.97 12.20 -6.97
CA GLY A 286 -5.81 13.50 -7.62
C GLY A 286 -5.01 13.45 -8.93
N ASP A 287 -5.14 14.50 -9.74
CA ASP A 287 -4.43 14.65 -11.01
C ASP A 287 -2.93 14.86 -10.77
N ILE A 288 -2.12 14.31 -11.67
CA ILE A 288 -0.67 14.50 -11.68
C ILE A 288 -0.36 15.50 -12.80
N GLU A 289 -0.02 16.73 -12.45
CA GLU A 289 0.42 17.75 -13.43
C GLU A 289 1.95 17.77 -13.57
N ASP A 290 2.65 17.82 -12.42
CA ASP A 290 4.09 17.64 -12.28
C ASP A 290 4.35 16.71 -11.09
N SER A 291 5.01 15.57 -11.33
CA SER A 291 5.39 14.65 -10.25
C SER A 291 6.37 15.37 -9.29
N PRO A 292 6.07 15.56 -7.98
CA PRO A 292 7.02 16.17 -7.04
C PRO A 292 8.34 15.38 -6.95
N THR A 293 8.31 14.10 -7.34
CA THR A 293 9.46 13.21 -7.43
C THR A 293 10.10 13.13 -8.82
N GLY A 294 9.56 13.78 -9.86
CA GLY A 294 10.12 13.83 -11.22
C GLY A 294 9.99 12.56 -12.08
N ASP A 295 9.32 11.51 -11.60
CA ASP A 295 9.29 10.20 -12.27
C ASP A 295 7.92 9.80 -12.88
N LYS A 296 6.85 10.58 -12.65
CA LYS A 296 5.51 10.26 -13.16
C LYS A 296 5.10 11.18 -14.31
N LYS A 297 4.47 10.61 -15.33
CA LYS A 297 3.87 11.35 -16.45
C LYS A 297 2.65 12.12 -15.96
N ALA A 298 2.39 13.27 -16.57
CA ALA A 298 1.16 13.99 -16.33
C ALA A 298 -0.04 13.10 -16.67
N GLU A 299 -1.02 13.03 -15.79
CA GLU A 299 -2.14 12.09 -15.87
C GLU A 299 -3.34 12.61 -15.09
N ALA A 300 -4.51 12.64 -15.74
CA ALA A 300 -5.76 13.07 -15.15
C ALA A 300 -6.56 11.91 -14.55
N PHE A 301 -7.18 12.18 -13.41
CA PHE A 301 -7.99 11.27 -12.60
C PHE A 301 -9.30 11.98 -12.20
N GLU A 302 -9.62 12.05 -10.91
CA GLU A 302 -10.89 12.54 -10.40
C GLU A 302 -11.05 14.06 -10.25
N ASP A 303 -10.02 14.89 -10.46
CA ASP A 303 -10.13 16.33 -10.11
C ASP A 303 -11.16 17.07 -10.97
N SER A 304 -11.22 16.78 -12.26
CA SER A 304 -12.16 17.45 -13.18
C SER A 304 -13.64 17.18 -12.86
N TYR A 305 -13.94 16.13 -12.10
CA TYR A 305 -15.31 15.73 -11.76
C TYR A 305 -15.50 15.43 -10.26
N LEU A 306 -14.64 15.99 -9.41
CA LEU A 306 -14.63 15.71 -7.97
C LEU A 306 -15.99 15.95 -7.30
N ASP A 307 -16.73 16.97 -7.72
CA ASP A 307 -18.02 17.33 -7.15
C ASP A 307 -19.07 16.22 -7.41
N GLU A 308 -19.17 15.74 -8.66
CA GLU A 308 -20.02 14.61 -9.05
C GLU A 308 -19.62 13.33 -8.31
N LEU A 309 -18.31 13.13 -8.11
CA LEU A 309 -17.79 11.97 -7.39
C LEU A 309 -18.20 12.00 -5.91
N PHE A 310 -18.09 13.15 -5.23
CA PHE A 310 -18.49 13.27 -3.82
C PHE A 310 -19.99 13.02 -3.63
N GLU A 311 -20.84 13.60 -4.48
CA GLU A 311 -22.29 13.35 -4.46
C GLU A 311 -22.61 11.86 -4.63
N PHE A 312 -21.95 11.20 -5.58
CA PHE A 312 -22.11 9.77 -5.82
C PHE A 312 -21.64 8.92 -4.62
N LEU A 313 -20.42 9.14 -4.15
CA LEU A 313 -19.84 8.38 -3.03
C LEU A 313 -20.70 8.52 -1.77
N TYR A 314 -21.07 9.75 -1.42
CA TYR A 314 -21.92 10.03 -0.27
C TYR A 314 -23.29 9.36 -0.40
N GLY A 315 -23.94 9.50 -1.56
CA GLY A 315 -25.23 8.90 -1.89
C GLY A 315 -25.22 7.37 -1.84
N LYS A 316 -24.09 6.74 -2.18
CA LYS A 316 -23.91 5.28 -2.11
C LYS A 316 -23.67 4.75 -0.69
N GLY A 317 -23.21 5.58 0.24
CA GLY A 317 -22.95 5.16 1.62
C GLY A 317 -21.48 5.22 2.04
N VAL A 318 -20.59 5.77 1.21
CA VAL A 318 -19.19 6.04 1.60
C VAL A 318 -19.19 7.19 2.60
N ARG A 319 -18.36 7.10 3.64
CA ARG A 319 -18.39 8.05 4.77
C ARG A 319 -17.05 8.68 5.09
N GLY A 320 -15.99 8.31 4.40
CA GLY A 320 -14.70 8.97 4.54
C GLY A 320 -13.94 9.11 3.24
N ILE A 321 -12.94 9.98 3.26
CA ILE A 321 -11.91 10.12 2.24
C ILE A 321 -10.58 9.90 2.94
N THR A 322 -9.75 9.04 2.36
CA THR A 322 -8.35 8.87 2.78
C THR A 322 -7.43 9.48 1.73
N PHE A 323 -6.39 10.20 2.14
CA PHE A 323 -5.49 10.86 1.21
C PHE A 323 -4.07 11.00 1.78
N MET A 324 -3.12 11.25 0.88
CA MET A 324 -1.70 11.36 1.19
C MET A 324 -1.27 12.81 0.93
N PRO A 325 -1.17 13.69 1.94
CA PRO A 325 -0.81 15.09 1.73
C PRO A 325 0.51 15.28 0.96
N SER A 326 1.43 14.32 1.05
CA SER A 326 2.70 14.33 0.32
C SER A 326 2.58 14.13 -1.19
N ARG A 327 1.42 13.68 -1.68
CA ARG A 327 1.17 13.36 -3.10
C ARG A 327 0.34 14.38 -3.85
N ASN A 328 -0.25 15.36 -3.15
CA ASN A 328 -1.17 16.33 -3.72
C ASN A 328 -0.66 17.75 -3.49
N ASN A 329 -0.98 18.65 -4.42
CA ASN A 329 -0.67 20.07 -4.27
C ASN A 329 -1.65 20.74 -3.28
N ARG A 330 -1.33 21.98 -2.86
CA ARG A 330 -2.14 22.71 -1.88
C ARG A 330 -3.59 22.91 -2.34
N ALA A 331 -3.79 23.31 -3.61
CA ALA A 331 -5.11 23.58 -4.16
C ALA A 331 -6.00 22.32 -4.19
N GLN A 332 -5.42 21.18 -4.55
CA GLN A 332 -6.08 19.87 -4.48
C GLN A 332 -6.53 19.56 -3.05
N LEU A 333 -5.62 19.70 -2.07
CA LEU A 333 -5.91 19.40 -0.67
C LEU A 333 -6.96 20.35 -0.07
N GLU A 334 -6.88 21.64 -0.34
CA GLU A 334 -7.86 22.63 0.12
C GLU A 334 -9.26 22.30 -0.40
N ARG A 335 -9.39 22.04 -1.71
CA ARG A 335 -10.67 21.66 -2.34
C ARG A 335 -11.20 20.34 -1.78
N LEU A 336 -10.33 19.34 -1.63
CA LEU A 336 -10.70 18.03 -1.08
C LEU A 336 -11.23 18.15 0.36
N MET A 337 -10.52 18.89 1.22
CA MET A 337 -10.92 19.08 2.61
C MET A 337 -12.19 19.93 2.72
N GLU A 338 -12.40 20.90 1.84
CA GLU A 338 -13.65 21.65 1.74
C GLU A 338 -14.83 20.73 1.41
N LYS A 339 -14.69 19.87 0.40
CA LYS A 339 -15.71 18.87 0.05
C LYS A 339 -15.98 17.90 1.19
N CYS A 340 -14.94 17.44 1.89
CA CYS A 340 -15.13 16.60 3.07
C CYS A 340 -15.96 17.31 4.17
N ARG A 341 -15.76 18.61 4.39
CA ARG A 341 -16.57 19.40 5.33
C ARG A 341 -18.01 19.55 4.85
N GLU A 342 -18.23 19.85 3.58
CA GLU A 342 -19.55 19.99 2.95
C GLU A 342 -20.40 18.72 3.14
N PHE A 343 -19.82 17.56 2.89
CA PHE A 343 -20.50 16.26 2.98
C PHE A 343 -20.40 15.61 4.38
N SER A 344 -19.73 16.25 5.34
CA SER A 344 -19.46 15.68 6.68
C SER A 344 -18.80 14.29 6.62
N MET A 345 -17.86 14.10 5.69
CA MET A 345 -17.11 12.86 5.53
C MET A 345 -15.84 12.88 6.40
N TYR A 346 -15.49 11.72 6.97
CA TYR A 346 -14.22 11.53 7.68
C TYR A 346 -13.04 11.87 6.77
N GLN A 347 -12.01 12.49 7.35
CA GLN A 347 -10.75 12.78 6.69
C GLN A 347 -9.66 11.96 7.37
N ILE A 348 -9.00 11.12 6.62
CA ILE A 348 -7.97 10.22 7.12
C ILE A 348 -6.70 10.43 6.31
N SER A 349 -5.55 10.51 6.98
CA SER A 349 -4.25 10.59 6.31
C SER A 349 -3.40 9.34 6.52
N GLY A 350 -2.59 9.04 5.52
CA GLY A 350 -1.53 8.05 5.55
C GLY A 350 -0.60 8.23 4.35
N GLU A 351 0.48 7.43 4.26
CA GLU A 351 1.54 7.66 3.25
C GLU A 351 1.70 6.52 2.23
N ASP A 352 0.90 5.45 2.34
CA ASP A 352 0.99 4.23 1.51
C ASP A 352 2.44 3.71 1.49
N ILE A 353 2.90 3.39 2.70
CA ILE A 353 4.25 2.87 2.95
C ILE A 353 4.35 1.45 2.41
N ASN A 354 5.12 1.24 1.34
CA ASN A 354 5.32 -0.05 0.69
C ASN A 354 6.76 -0.29 0.18
N GLN A 355 7.68 0.66 0.39
CA GLN A 355 9.09 0.53 0.01
C GLN A 355 10.04 1.15 1.06
N PRO A 356 11.30 0.69 1.14
CA PRO A 356 12.21 1.07 2.23
C PRO A 356 12.69 2.53 2.18
N ARG A 357 12.59 3.21 1.02
CA ARG A 357 12.95 4.62 0.84
C ARG A 357 11.88 5.60 1.32
N GLN A 358 10.65 5.16 1.58
CA GLN A 358 9.57 6.05 2.04
C GLN A 358 9.76 6.43 3.52
N SER A 359 9.44 7.70 3.81
CA SER A 359 9.36 8.23 5.18
C SER A 359 8.05 7.83 5.82
N PHE A 360 8.08 7.43 7.10
CA PHE A 360 6.87 7.25 7.90
C PHE A 360 6.24 8.57 8.34
N ILE A 361 7.02 9.66 8.33
CA ILE A 361 6.59 11.02 8.65
C ILE A 361 6.14 11.71 7.36
N CYS A 362 4.93 12.26 7.39
CA CYS A 362 4.41 13.23 6.43
C CYS A 362 4.66 14.65 6.98
N PRO A 363 5.67 15.41 6.49
CA PRO A 363 5.99 16.72 7.04
C PRO A 363 4.82 17.72 6.99
N GLN A 364 3.94 17.59 5.99
CA GLN A 364 2.76 18.43 5.82
C GLN A 364 1.82 18.36 7.03
N LEU A 365 1.73 17.22 7.73
CA LEU A 365 0.84 17.09 8.89
C LEU A 365 1.21 18.02 10.06
N ALA A 366 2.43 18.56 10.09
CA ALA A 366 2.83 19.55 11.09
C ALA A 366 2.17 20.93 10.88
N GLU A 367 1.57 21.18 9.72
CA GLU A 367 0.90 22.46 9.46
C GLU A 367 -0.45 22.53 10.20
N PRO A 368 -0.83 23.70 10.77
CA PRO A 368 -2.02 23.82 11.60
C PRO A 368 -3.34 23.37 10.94
N GLU A 369 -3.46 23.55 9.62
CA GLU A 369 -4.64 23.17 8.84
C GLU A 369 -4.84 21.65 8.69
N PHE A 370 -3.84 20.84 9.02
CA PHE A 370 -3.91 19.38 9.03
C PHE A 370 -3.98 18.78 10.43
N ALA A 371 -3.98 19.60 11.48
CA ALA A 371 -3.96 19.13 12.87
C ALA A 371 -5.17 18.23 13.22
N HIS A 372 -6.31 18.43 12.56
CA HIS A 372 -7.50 17.58 12.75
C HIS A 372 -7.28 16.14 12.30
N LEU A 373 -6.35 15.88 11.37
CA LEU A 373 -6.06 14.54 10.86
C LEU A 373 -5.43 13.64 11.93
N VAL A 374 -4.66 14.20 12.87
CA VAL A 374 -4.17 13.45 14.03
C VAL A 374 -5.30 13.10 14.99
N GLY A 375 -6.23 14.04 15.24
CA GLY A 375 -7.43 13.76 16.02
C GLY A 375 -8.31 12.69 15.39
N ALA A 376 -8.44 12.72 14.06
CA ALA A 376 -9.11 11.67 13.29
C ALA A 376 -8.43 10.32 13.45
N ALA A 377 -7.09 10.27 13.39
CA ALA A 377 -6.32 9.04 13.61
C ALA A 377 -6.64 8.40 14.98
N TRP A 378 -6.61 9.19 16.05
CA TRP A 378 -6.97 8.68 17.39
C TRP A 378 -8.43 8.26 17.49
N SER A 379 -9.34 8.93 16.80
CA SER A 379 -10.75 8.52 16.73
C SER A 379 -10.93 7.14 16.09
N LEU A 380 -10.11 6.80 15.07
CA LEU A 380 -10.10 5.45 14.48
C LEU A 380 -9.59 4.39 15.47
N VAL A 381 -8.51 4.72 16.20
CA VAL A 381 -7.92 3.84 17.23
C VAL A 381 -8.93 3.57 18.35
N ASP A 382 -9.63 4.60 18.82
CA ASP A 382 -10.57 4.46 19.94
C ASP A 382 -11.82 3.65 19.57
N ARG A 383 -12.28 3.75 18.31
CA ARG A 383 -13.41 2.97 17.80
C ARG A 383 -13.15 1.46 17.76
N GLU A 384 -11.89 1.03 17.62
CA GLU A 384 -11.53 -0.40 17.59
C GLU A 384 -11.44 -1.05 18.97
N LYS A 385 -11.48 -0.27 20.05
CA LYS A 385 -11.36 -0.77 21.44
C LYS A 385 -12.64 -1.40 21.99
N VAL A 386 -13.71 -1.43 21.20
CA VAL A 386 -15.06 -1.87 21.61
C VAL A 386 -15.20 -3.38 21.55
#